data_AF-A0A9D7G1S6-F1
#
_entry.id   AF-A0A9D7G1S6-F1
#
_cell.length_a   1.000
_cell.length_b   1.000
_cell.length_c   1.000
_cell.angle_alpha   90.00
_cell.angle_beta   90.00
_cell.angle_gamma   90.00
#
_symmetry.space_group_name_H-M   'P 1'
#
loop_
_entity.id
_entity.type
_entity.pdbx_description
1 polymer ?
#
loop_
_entity_poly.entity_id
_entity_poly.type
_entity_poly.pdbx_seq_one_letter_code
_entity_poly.pdbx_strand_id
1 'polypeptide(L)'
;MNSPFAAIRPIEFRGGDTSAIAEFVRDLPALKYTGEQPEAARERANRHKDALDDGSDGMADAKQDGAETEFIPQMIALFKTVEILGQILKNQIANVGRSRRVELIQLLMKGPLRAVRAYFDLFMVDREQAQRELMQLIERKKVVDNDQKRQQLARTLMAQLMQFTSFGFVVKAVTSISSDELQDDIDAASRSIDTPAARLISIGVRLDSPKDFPRSEMRNLLNEVKTDFIAMRVLQMLTLRRLYMFRTSERDKQWLDSQEVLGIKMQHAVDMRTRGTKLLKK
;
A
#
# COMPACT_ATOMS: atom_id res chain seq x y z
N MET A 1 6.72 -9.37 -23.21
CA MET A 1 6.78 -8.36 -22.14
C MET A 1 7.66 -8.92 -21.05
N ASN A 2 8.78 -8.28 -20.75
CA ASN A 2 9.48 -8.59 -19.52
C ASN A 2 8.54 -8.21 -18.37
N SER A 3 8.18 -9.16 -17.50
CA SER A 3 7.26 -8.90 -16.39
C SER A 3 8.11 -8.84 -15.12
N PRO A 4 8.29 -7.66 -14.52
CA PRO A 4 9.07 -7.55 -13.29
C PRO A 4 8.59 -8.53 -12.22
N PHE A 5 9.54 -9.17 -11.53
CA PHE A 5 9.31 -10.19 -10.52
C PHE A 5 8.50 -11.41 -11.01
N ALA A 6 8.44 -11.73 -12.30
CA ALA A 6 7.59 -12.81 -12.83
C ALA A 6 7.81 -14.18 -12.20
N ALA A 7 9.06 -14.49 -11.79
CA ALA A 7 9.42 -15.74 -11.14
C ALA A 7 8.89 -15.85 -9.70
N ILE A 8 8.49 -14.72 -9.10
CA ILE A 8 8.03 -14.63 -7.71
C ILE A 8 6.52 -14.81 -7.68
N ARG A 9 6.04 -15.62 -6.73
CA ARG A 9 4.60 -15.76 -6.50
C ARG A 9 4.06 -14.52 -5.78
N PRO A 10 2.86 -14.01 -6.13
CA PRO A 10 2.25 -12.91 -5.40
C PRO A 10 2.11 -13.24 -3.90
N ILE A 11 2.20 -12.23 -3.03
CA ILE A 11 1.73 -12.38 -1.66
C ILE A 11 0.20 -12.50 -1.65
N GLU A 12 -0.33 -13.41 -0.85
CA GLU A 12 -1.75 -13.69 -0.72
C GLU A 12 -2.33 -13.19 0.61
N PHE A 13 -1.48 -12.96 1.62
CA PHE A 13 -1.87 -12.75 3.03
C PHE A 13 -2.72 -13.90 3.58
N ARG A 14 -2.36 -15.13 3.17
CA ARG A 14 -2.92 -16.39 3.65
C ARG A 14 -1.76 -17.34 3.96
N GLY A 15 -2.01 -18.36 4.78
CA GLY A 15 -1.08 -19.49 4.92
C GLY A 15 0.28 -19.18 5.53
N GLY A 16 0.42 -18.04 6.23
CA GLY A 16 1.67 -17.67 6.89
C GLY A 16 2.68 -16.94 5.99
N ASP A 17 2.22 -16.33 4.89
CA ASP A 17 3.06 -15.52 3.99
C ASP A 17 3.94 -14.47 4.69
N THR A 18 3.46 -13.93 5.81
CA THR A 18 4.17 -12.90 6.58
C THR A 18 4.82 -13.45 7.85
N SER A 19 4.73 -14.77 8.10
CA SER A 19 5.21 -15.39 9.34
C SER A 19 6.69 -15.13 9.60
N ALA A 20 7.51 -15.13 8.55
CA ALA A 20 8.95 -14.89 8.63
C ALA A 20 9.32 -13.50 9.18
N ILE A 21 8.45 -12.51 8.94
CA ILE A 21 8.66 -11.12 9.38
C ILE A 21 7.74 -10.74 10.55
N ALA A 22 6.81 -11.63 10.93
CA ALA A 22 5.77 -11.36 11.93
C ALA A 22 6.34 -11.03 13.31
N GLU A 23 7.52 -11.55 13.68
CA GLU A 23 8.19 -11.22 14.93
C GLU A 23 8.62 -9.74 14.99
N PHE A 24 9.01 -9.15 13.86
CA PHE A 24 9.51 -7.78 13.80
C PHE A 24 8.39 -6.75 13.83
N VAL A 25 7.25 -7.09 13.25
CA VAL A 25 6.17 -6.12 13.01
C VAL A 25 5.11 -6.11 14.10
N ARG A 26 5.02 -7.15 14.93
CA ARG A 26 3.97 -7.31 15.95
C ARG A 26 3.99 -6.26 17.05
N ASP A 27 5.17 -5.79 17.47
CA ASP A 27 5.32 -4.93 18.64
C ASP A 27 5.17 -3.42 18.34
N LEU A 28 4.68 -3.08 17.15
CA LEU A 28 4.56 -1.67 16.77
C LEU A 28 3.35 -1.00 17.40
N PRO A 29 3.49 0.26 17.87
CA PRO A 29 2.38 1.01 18.41
C PRO A 29 1.27 1.16 17.36
N ALA A 30 0.06 1.41 17.86
CA ALA A 30 -1.08 1.77 17.02
C ALA A 30 -0.71 2.95 16.11
N LEU A 31 -1.28 2.96 14.90
CA LEU A 31 -1.11 4.07 13.96
C LEU A 31 -1.45 5.39 14.66
N LYS A 32 -0.53 6.35 14.58
CA LYS A 32 -0.74 7.70 15.10
C LYS A 32 -1.05 8.63 13.95
N TYR A 33 -1.99 9.55 14.19
CA TYR A 33 -2.27 10.63 13.26
C TYR A 33 -1.09 11.61 13.24
N THR A 34 -0.55 11.90 12.06
CA THR A 34 0.65 12.74 11.89
C THR A 34 0.34 14.25 11.93
N GLY A 35 -0.95 14.64 11.93
CA GLY A 35 -1.33 16.06 12.03
C GLY A 35 -1.53 16.78 10.71
N GLU A 36 -1.18 16.15 9.59
CA GLU A 36 -1.08 16.79 8.27
C GLU A 36 -2.43 17.26 7.70
N GLN A 37 -2.44 18.40 6.99
CA GLN A 37 -3.62 18.91 6.28
C GLN A 37 -3.88 18.14 4.97
N PRO A 38 -5.13 17.88 4.55
CA PRO A 38 -5.42 17.10 3.34
C PRO A 38 -4.94 17.74 2.05
N GLU A 39 -5.07 19.07 1.95
CA GLU A 39 -4.52 19.82 0.83
C GLU A 39 -3.00 19.72 0.82
N ALA A 40 -2.34 19.85 1.96
CA ALA A 40 -0.90 19.63 2.05
C ALA A 40 -0.50 18.19 1.68
N ALA A 41 -1.30 17.19 2.06
CA ALA A 41 -1.05 15.79 1.70
C ALA A 41 -1.23 15.54 0.20
N ARG A 42 -2.28 16.12 -0.41
CA ARG A 42 -2.53 16.07 -1.85
C ARG A 42 -1.47 16.83 -2.63
N GLU A 43 -1.19 18.06 -2.22
CA GLU A 43 -0.21 18.94 -2.84
C GLU A 43 1.20 18.38 -2.66
N ARG A 44 1.54 17.76 -1.54
CA ARG A 44 2.80 17.01 -1.40
C ARG A 44 2.83 15.81 -2.33
N ALA A 45 1.74 15.02 -2.41
CA ALA A 45 1.69 13.88 -3.32
C ALA A 45 1.86 14.31 -4.79
N ASN A 46 1.21 15.41 -5.20
CA ASN A 46 1.34 15.98 -6.53
C ASN A 46 2.73 16.61 -6.74
N ARG A 47 3.21 17.48 -5.84
CA ARG A 47 4.57 18.05 -5.90
C ARG A 47 5.65 16.99 -5.92
N HIS A 48 5.47 15.89 -5.19
CA HIS A 48 6.44 14.80 -5.21
C HIS A 48 6.41 14.06 -6.54
N LYS A 49 5.25 13.92 -7.18
CA LYS A 49 5.17 13.40 -8.56
C LYS A 49 5.86 14.36 -9.53
N ASP A 50 5.56 15.65 -9.46
CA ASP A 50 6.11 16.67 -10.35
C ASP A 50 7.63 16.84 -10.14
N ALA A 51 8.12 16.81 -8.90
CA ALA A 51 9.54 16.95 -8.58
C ALA A 51 10.37 15.71 -8.93
N LEU A 52 9.74 14.55 -9.04
CA LEU A 52 10.36 13.32 -9.54
C LEU A 52 10.17 13.13 -11.04
N ASP A 53 9.43 14.02 -11.70
CA ASP A 53 9.29 14.06 -13.15
C ASP A 53 10.45 14.85 -13.74
N ASP A 54 11.52 14.13 -14.08
CA ASP A 54 12.69 14.68 -14.77
C ASP A 54 12.50 14.74 -16.30
N GLY A 55 11.28 14.50 -16.78
CA GLY A 55 10.97 14.39 -18.20
C GLY A 55 11.50 13.10 -18.84
N SER A 56 12.21 12.26 -18.10
CA SER A 56 12.56 10.91 -18.51
C SER A 56 11.47 9.93 -18.09
N ASP A 57 11.32 8.86 -18.85
CA ASP A 57 10.42 7.78 -18.47
C ASP A 57 10.97 6.94 -17.30
N GLY A 58 12.18 7.25 -16.79
CA GLY A 58 12.90 6.46 -15.80
C GLY A 58 13.38 5.10 -16.33
N MET A 59 13.21 4.86 -17.63
CA MET A 59 13.71 3.70 -18.35
C MET A 59 15.01 4.11 -19.03
N ALA A 60 16.01 4.50 -18.24
CA ALA A 60 17.34 4.67 -18.81
C ALA A 60 17.76 3.32 -19.39
N ASP A 61 18.07 3.27 -20.70
CA ASP A 61 18.75 2.16 -21.37
C ASP A 61 20.20 1.99 -20.87
N ALA A 62 20.42 2.13 -19.56
CA ALA A 62 21.60 1.59 -18.93
C ALA A 62 21.40 0.07 -18.93
N LYS A 63 21.97 -0.60 -19.94
CA LYS A 63 22.26 -2.04 -19.85
C LYS A 63 23.23 -2.25 -18.69
N GLN A 64 22.71 -2.23 -17.47
CA GLN A 64 23.38 -2.80 -16.32
C GLN A 64 23.17 -4.31 -16.43
N ASP A 65 24.28 -5.03 -16.66
CA ASP A 65 24.27 -6.50 -16.56
C ASP A 65 23.69 -6.88 -15.19
N GLY A 66 22.60 -7.66 -15.19
CA GLY A 66 21.92 -8.08 -13.96
C GLY A 66 20.77 -7.17 -13.47
N ALA A 67 20.44 -6.07 -14.16
CA ALA A 67 19.31 -5.20 -13.78
C ALA A 67 17.96 -5.96 -13.73
N GLU A 68 17.80 -7.02 -14.54
CA GLU A 68 16.61 -7.89 -14.52
C GLU A 68 16.48 -8.74 -13.25
N THR A 69 17.57 -8.90 -12.51
CA THR A 69 17.64 -9.65 -11.24
C THR A 69 17.68 -8.75 -10.01
N GLU A 70 18.09 -7.49 -10.14
CA GLU A 70 18.14 -6.55 -9.03
C GLU A 70 16.75 -6.04 -8.63
N PHE A 71 16.54 -5.83 -7.33
CA PHE A 71 15.23 -5.45 -6.79
C PHE A 71 14.81 -4.04 -7.21
N ILE A 72 15.70 -3.05 -7.13
CA ILE A 72 15.37 -1.64 -7.39
C ILE A 72 15.01 -1.39 -8.87
N PRO A 73 15.79 -1.86 -9.87
CA PRO A 73 15.41 -1.70 -11.27
C PRO A 73 14.08 -2.40 -11.61
N GLN A 74 13.85 -3.61 -11.11
CA GLN A 74 12.57 -4.31 -11.29
C GLN A 74 11.39 -3.56 -10.65
N MET A 75 11.58 -2.97 -9.46
CA MET A 75 10.56 -2.15 -8.79
C MET A 75 10.20 -0.91 -9.63
N ILE A 76 11.19 -0.21 -10.18
CA ILE A 76 10.97 0.96 -11.03
C ILE A 76 10.18 0.55 -12.29
N ALA A 77 10.65 -0.48 -12.99
CA ALA A 77 9.99 -1.01 -14.18
C ALA A 77 8.55 -1.45 -13.90
N LEU A 78 8.32 -2.11 -12.75
CA LEU A 78 6.99 -2.52 -12.31
C LEU A 78 6.07 -1.31 -12.11
N PHE A 79 6.53 -0.29 -11.39
CA PHE A 79 5.71 0.87 -11.06
C PHE A 79 5.32 1.66 -12.29
N LYS A 80 6.24 1.83 -13.24
CA LYS A 80 5.96 2.47 -14.53
C LYS A 80 4.99 1.63 -15.36
N THR A 81 5.22 0.31 -15.43
CA THR A 81 4.31 -0.62 -16.13
C THR A 81 2.89 -0.56 -15.57
N VAL A 82 2.76 -0.62 -14.25
CA VAL A 82 1.46 -0.58 -13.55
C VAL A 82 0.74 0.75 -13.79
N GLU A 83 1.48 1.85 -13.80
CA GLU A 83 0.93 3.18 -14.05
C GLU A 83 0.47 3.37 -15.50
N ILE A 84 1.32 3.02 -16.48
CA ILE A 84 1.01 3.13 -17.91
C ILE A 84 -0.19 2.25 -18.26
N LEU A 85 -0.16 0.97 -17.88
CA LEU A 85 -1.27 0.05 -18.15
C LEU A 85 -2.55 0.47 -17.43
N GLY A 86 -2.45 0.98 -16.20
CA GLY A 86 -3.59 1.54 -15.47
C GLY A 86 -4.23 2.73 -16.21
N GLN A 87 -3.42 3.65 -16.75
CA GLN A 87 -3.92 4.77 -17.54
C GLN A 87 -4.54 4.31 -18.87
N ILE A 88 -3.92 3.36 -19.56
CA ILE A 88 -4.48 2.78 -20.78
C ILE A 88 -5.86 2.16 -20.51
N LEU A 89 -5.98 1.36 -19.45
CA LEU A 89 -7.26 0.74 -19.08
C LEU A 89 -8.36 1.78 -18.79
N LYS A 90 -8.03 2.85 -18.07
CA LYS A 90 -8.98 3.92 -17.75
C LYS A 90 -9.40 4.70 -19.00
N ASN A 91 -8.46 5.02 -19.88
CA ASN A 91 -8.72 5.87 -21.05
C ASN A 91 -9.28 5.11 -22.26
N GLN A 92 -9.10 3.78 -22.33
CA GLN A 92 -9.51 2.95 -23.46
C GLN A 92 -10.53 1.88 -23.06
N ILE A 93 -11.29 2.11 -21.98
CA ILE A 93 -12.22 1.12 -21.43
C ILE A 93 -13.23 0.59 -22.47
N ALA A 94 -13.71 1.48 -23.36
CA ALA A 94 -14.66 1.14 -24.42
C ALA A 94 -14.05 0.28 -25.53
N ASN A 95 -12.74 0.36 -25.74
CA ASN A 95 -12.02 -0.32 -26.81
C ASN A 95 -11.44 -1.67 -26.38
N VAL A 96 -11.37 -1.93 -25.07
CA VAL A 96 -10.85 -3.19 -24.52
C VAL A 96 -12.02 -4.04 -24.04
N GLY A 97 -12.20 -5.23 -24.62
CA GLY A 97 -13.25 -6.17 -24.22
C GLY A 97 -13.15 -6.56 -22.74
N ARG A 98 -14.31 -6.82 -22.10
CA ARG A 98 -14.40 -7.07 -20.65
C ARG A 98 -13.46 -8.16 -20.14
N SER A 99 -13.39 -9.30 -20.84
CA SER A 99 -12.49 -10.41 -20.49
C SER A 99 -11.03 -9.94 -20.43
N ARG A 100 -10.59 -9.16 -21.41
CA ARG A 100 -9.24 -8.61 -21.47
C ARG A 100 -9.00 -7.56 -20.39
N ARG A 101 -9.99 -6.72 -20.06
CA ARG A 101 -9.88 -5.78 -18.93
C ARG A 101 -9.66 -6.49 -17.62
N VAL A 102 -10.46 -7.54 -17.35
CA VAL A 102 -10.32 -8.37 -16.14
C VAL A 102 -8.93 -9.00 -16.08
N GLU A 103 -8.42 -9.56 -17.17
CA GLU A 103 -7.07 -10.14 -17.24
C GLU A 103 -5.98 -9.10 -16.94
N LEU A 104 -6.07 -7.91 -17.55
CA LEU A 104 -5.12 -6.82 -17.31
C LEU A 104 -5.17 -6.33 -15.86
N ILE A 105 -6.37 -6.21 -15.27
CA ILE A 105 -6.52 -5.87 -13.85
C ILE A 105 -5.88 -6.93 -12.96
N GLN A 106 -6.01 -8.23 -13.30
CA GLN A 106 -5.33 -9.28 -12.54
C GLN A 106 -3.81 -9.12 -12.58
N LEU A 107 -3.24 -8.74 -13.72
CA LEU A 107 -1.80 -8.45 -13.83
C LEU A 107 -1.40 -7.25 -12.97
N LEU A 108 -2.20 -6.18 -13.00
CA LEU A 108 -2.00 -4.96 -12.22
C LEU A 108 -2.13 -5.18 -10.70
N MET A 109 -2.93 -6.17 -10.27
CA MET A 109 -2.99 -6.61 -8.88
C MET A 109 -1.79 -7.49 -8.52
N LYS A 110 -1.49 -8.51 -9.33
CA LYS A 110 -0.45 -9.50 -9.02
C LYS A 110 0.95 -8.89 -9.01
N GLY A 111 1.28 -7.98 -9.93
CA GLY A 111 2.61 -7.39 -10.05
C GLY A 111 3.13 -6.78 -8.74
N PRO A 112 2.44 -5.74 -8.19
CA PRO A 112 2.81 -5.15 -6.90
C PRO A 112 2.84 -6.17 -5.75
N LEU A 113 1.94 -7.16 -5.74
CA LEU A 113 1.96 -8.21 -4.72
C LEU A 113 3.19 -9.14 -4.81
N ARG A 114 3.74 -9.36 -6.01
CA ARG A 114 5.04 -10.06 -6.17
C ARG A 114 6.19 -9.25 -5.61
N ALA A 115 6.18 -7.94 -5.86
CA ALA A 115 7.21 -7.05 -5.33
C ALA A 115 7.18 -6.96 -3.79
N VAL A 116 6.00 -7.04 -3.15
CA VAL A 116 5.90 -7.19 -1.68
C VAL A 116 6.63 -8.46 -1.21
N ARG A 117 6.37 -9.62 -1.85
CA ARG A 117 7.07 -10.86 -1.50
C ARG A 117 8.58 -10.75 -1.73
N ALA A 118 8.99 -10.27 -2.90
CA ALA A 118 10.40 -10.05 -3.24
C ALA A 118 11.11 -9.16 -2.21
N TYR A 119 10.43 -8.13 -1.74
CA TYR A 119 10.95 -7.22 -0.72
C TYR A 119 11.12 -7.92 0.64
N PHE A 120 10.19 -8.80 1.01
CA PHE A 120 10.32 -9.59 2.25
C PHE A 120 11.46 -10.59 2.16
N ASP A 121 11.62 -11.25 1.01
CA ASP A 121 12.72 -12.19 0.77
C ASP A 121 14.07 -11.44 0.87
N LEU A 122 14.19 -10.28 0.23
CA LEU A 122 15.38 -9.42 0.33
C LEU A 122 15.65 -8.99 1.77
N PHE A 123 14.62 -8.52 2.49
CA PHE A 123 14.76 -8.11 3.89
C PHE A 123 15.26 -9.24 4.78
N MET A 124 14.80 -10.48 4.56
CA MET A 124 15.20 -11.63 5.37
C MET A 124 16.66 -12.02 5.15
N VAL A 125 17.23 -11.80 3.97
CA VAL A 125 18.65 -12.07 3.68
C VAL A 125 19.56 -11.11 4.44
N ASP A 126 19.29 -9.80 4.39
CA ASP A 126 20.19 -8.77 4.92
C ASP A 126 19.80 -8.25 6.31
N ARG A 127 18.83 -8.89 6.96
CA ARG A 127 18.15 -8.42 8.18
C ARG A 127 19.10 -7.94 9.28
N GLU A 128 20.07 -8.76 9.65
CA GLU A 128 20.97 -8.44 10.76
C GLU A 128 21.93 -7.29 10.41
N GLN A 129 22.36 -7.22 9.16
CA GLN A 129 23.19 -6.13 8.67
C GLN A 129 22.40 -4.83 8.66
N ALA A 130 21.19 -4.83 8.10
CA ALA A 130 20.30 -3.67 8.10
C ALA A 130 20.03 -3.15 9.52
N GLN A 131 19.82 -4.05 10.50
CA GLN A 131 19.65 -3.67 11.90
C GLN A 131 20.91 -2.98 12.46
N ARG A 132 22.10 -3.53 12.21
CA ARG A 132 23.37 -2.96 12.69
C ARG A 132 23.63 -1.59 12.10
N GLU A 133 23.45 -1.43 10.79
CA GLU A 133 23.64 -0.16 10.09
C GLU A 133 22.68 0.92 10.61
N LEU A 134 21.42 0.55 10.85
CA LEU A 134 20.44 1.48 11.40
C LEU A 134 20.77 1.88 12.84
N MET A 135 21.27 0.97 13.67
CA MET A 135 21.77 1.30 15.01
C MET A 135 22.93 2.29 14.95
N GLN A 136 23.91 2.09 14.06
CA GLN A 136 25.01 3.03 13.86
C GLN A 136 24.52 4.41 13.39
N LEU A 137 23.51 4.46 12.53
CA LEU A 137 22.92 5.72 12.09
C LEU A 137 22.25 6.47 13.26
N ILE A 138 21.49 5.76 14.10
CA ILE A 138 20.83 6.32 15.28
C ILE A 138 21.87 6.87 16.27
N GLU A 139 22.96 6.14 16.47
CA GLU A 139 24.10 6.55 17.30
C GLU A 139 24.73 7.85 16.80
N ARG A 140 25.10 7.90 15.52
CA ARG A 140 25.70 9.09 14.90
C ARG A 140 24.81 10.31 15.01
N LYS A 141 23.49 10.13 14.92
CA LYS A 141 22.48 11.19 15.05
C LYS A 141 22.19 11.57 16.51
N LYS A 142 22.79 10.90 17.50
CA LYS A 142 22.59 11.12 18.95
C LYS A 142 21.11 11.18 19.33
N VAL A 143 20.29 10.31 18.73
CA VAL A 143 18.85 10.29 18.99
C VAL A 143 18.54 9.68 20.36
N VAL A 144 19.37 8.71 20.80
CA VAL A 144 19.20 8.00 22.07
C VAL A 144 20.56 7.55 22.61
N ASP A 145 20.75 7.70 23.93
CA ASP A 145 22.04 7.48 24.61
C ASP A 145 22.21 6.06 25.19
N ASN A 146 21.21 5.18 25.05
CA ASN A 146 21.24 3.81 25.58
C ASN A 146 21.11 2.79 24.44
N ASP A 147 22.02 1.83 24.39
CA ASP A 147 22.06 0.74 23.40
C ASP A 147 20.78 -0.09 23.33
N GLN A 148 20.15 -0.39 24.47
CA GLN A 148 18.86 -1.11 24.48
C GLN A 148 17.76 -0.30 23.80
N LYS A 149 17.70 1.01 24.09
CA LYS A 149 16.72 1.92 23.44
C LYS A 149 17.03 2.08 21.95
N ARG A 150 18.31 2.13 21.58
CA ARG A 150 18.78 2.20 20.19
C ARG A 150 18.38 0.96 19.40
N GLN A 151 18.57 -0.23 19.97
CA GLN A 151 18.16 -1.49 19.37
C GLN A 151 16.64 -1.55 19.18
N GLN A 152 15.87 -1.15 20.20
CA GLN A 152 14.41 -1.10 20.11
C GLN A 152 13.93 -0.11 19.04
N LEU A 153 14.58 1.06 18.95
CA LEU A 153 14.26 2.05 17.92
C LEU A 153 14.61 1.55 16.51
N ALA A 154 15.75 0.90 16.33
CA ALA A 154 16.12 0.29 15.04
C ALA A 154 15.09 -0.77 14.61
N ARG A 155 14.69 -1.66 15.53
CA ARG A 155 13.63 -2.66 15.28
C ARG A 155 12.31 -2.00 14.89
N THR A 156 11.92 -0.96 15.63
CA THR A 156 10.70 -0.17 15.35
C THR A 156 10.73 0.44 13.95
N LEU A 157 11.85 1.07 13.57
CA LEU A 157 12.02 1.72 12.27
C LEU A 157 12.02 0.71 11.11
N MET A 158 12.72 -0.43 11.25
CA MET A 158 12.68 -1.51 10.26
C MET A 158 11.25 -2.03 10.08
N ALA A 159 10.55 -2.27 11.19
CA ALA A 159 9.17 -2.75 11.15
C ALA A 159 8.22 -1.73 10.52
N GLN A 160 8.44 -0.42 10.74
CA GLN A 160 7.71 0.64 10.06
C GLN A 160 8.00 0.66 8.56
N LEU A 161 9.27 0.49 8.17
CA LEU A 161 9.68 0.42 6.76
C LEU A 161 8.98 -0.75 6.06
N MET A 162 8.91 -1.92 6.70
CA MET A 162 8.19 -3.08 6.16
C MET A 162 6.72 -2.79 5.87
N GLN A 163 6.05 -2.08 6.79
CA GLN A 163 4.65 -1.71 6.63
C GLN A 163 4.44 -0.66 5.54
N PHE A 164 5.24 0.41 5.55
CA PHE A 164 5.11 1.50 4.59
C PHE A 164 5.44 1.04 3.18
N THR A 165 6.46 0.19 3.01
CA THR A 165 6.79 -0.40 1.72
C THR A 165 5.66 -1.30 1.23
N SER A 166 5.15 -2.20 2.08
CA SER A 166 3.99 -3.05 1.74
C SER A 166 2.78 -2.23 1.31
N PHE A 167 2.48 -1.17 2.06
CA PHE A 167 1.42 -0.22 1.71
C PHE A 167 1.70 0.50 0.40
N GLY A 168 2.93 0.94 0.15
CA GLY A 168 3.35 1.60 -1.08
C GLY A 168 3.07 0.74 -2.32
N PHE A 169 3.42 -0.54 -2.28
CA PHE A 169 3.11 -1.49 -3.33
C PHE A 169 1.60 -1.69 -3.53
N VAL A 170 0.86 -1.93 -2.44
CA VAL A 170 -0.60 -2.15 -2.53
C VAL A 170 -1.32 -0.90 -3.01
N VAL A 171 -0.97 0.29 -2.51
CA VAL A 171 -1.61 1.54 -2.92
C VAL A 171 -1.26 1.91 -4.36
N LYS A 172 -0.08 1.51 -4.88
CA LYS A 172 0.24 1.64 -6.30
C LYS A 172 -0.72 0.81 -7.16
N ALA A 173 -1.03 -0.43 -6.77
CA ALA A 173 -2.05 -1.23 -7.44
C ALA A 173 -3.42 -0.54 -7.40
N VAL A 174 -3.87 -0.14 -6.20
CA VAL A 174 -5.15 0.54 -5.96
C VAL A 174 -5.30 1.75 -6.88
N THR A 175 -4.41 2.74 -6.73
CA THR A 175 -4.53 4.03 -7.43
C THR A 175 -4.38 3.93 -8.95
N SER A 176 -3.71 2.89 -9.44
CA SER A 176 -3.54 2.68 -10.89
C SER A 176 -4.81 2.15 -11.54
N ILE A 177 -5.59 1.33 -10.83
CA ILE A 177 -6.85 0.75 -11.34
C ILE A 177 -8.11 1.47 -10.84
N SER A 178 -8.01 2.39 -9.88
CA SER A 178 -9.15 3.16 -9.36
C SER A 178 -9.88 3.92 -10.49
N SER A 179 -11.08 3.44 -10.83
CA SER A 179 -12.06 4.12 -11.69
C SER A 179 -13.45 3.56 -11.38
N ASP A 180 -14.44 4.45 -11.35
CA ASP A 180 -15.85 4.05 -11.14
C ASP A 180 -16.34 3.09 -12.23
N GLU A 181 -15.84 3.23 -13.45
CA GLU A 181 -16.23 2.42 -14.61
C GLU A 181 -15.60 1.02 -14.59
N LEU A 182 -14.50 0.85 -13.86
CA LEU A 182 -13.78 -0.42 -13.75
C LEU A 182 -14.24 -1.26 -12.54
N GLN A 183 -15.12 -0.75 -11.66
CA GLN A 183 -15.43 -1.40 -10.39
C GLN A 183 -15.89 -2.85 -10.54
N ASP A 184 -16.78 -3.14 -11.50
CA ASP A 184 -17.28 -4.49 -11.75
C ASP A 184 -16.17 -5.44 -12.26
N ASP A 185 -15.23 -4.92 -13.04
CA ASP A 185 -14.11 -5.67 -13.59
C ASP A 185 -13.03 -5.92 -12.52
N ILE A 186 -12.85 -4.95 -11.61
CA ILE A 186 -11.99 -5.07 -10.41
C ILE A 186 -12.55 -6.15 -9.48
N ASP A 187 -13.86 -6.17 -9.25
CA ASP A 187 -14.49 -7.18 -8.40
C ASP A 187 -14.47 -8.57 -9.06
N ALA A 188 -14.59 -8.65 -10.39
CA ALA A 188 -14.41 -9.90 -11.12
C ALA A 188 -12.96 -10.40 -11.06
N ALA A 189 -11.98 -9.52 -11.24
CA ALA A 189 -10.56 -9.86 -11.13
C ALA A 189 -10.20 -10.33 -9.72
N SER A 190 -10.65 -9.61 -8.68
CA SER A 190 -10.40 -9.98 -7.28
C SER A 190 -10.99 -11.34 -6.93
N ARG A 191 -12.23 -11.62 -7.36
CA ARG A 191 -12.87 -12.94 -7.20
C ARG A 191 -12.15 -14.04 -7.96
N SER A 192 -11.64 -13.76 -9.14
CA SER A 192 -10.88 -14.74 -9.93
C SER A 192 -9.50 -15.05 -9.34
N ILE A 193 -8.87 -14.10 -8.64
CA ILE A 193 -7.60 -14.34 -7.94
C ILE A 193 -7.83 -15.11 -6.62
N ASP A 194 -8.93 -14.80 -5.93
CA ASP A 194 -9.38 -15.45 -4.70
C ASP A 194 -8.38 -15.47 -3.53
N THR A 195 -7.71 -14.33 -3.32
CA THR A 195 -6.80 -14.15 -2.17
C THR A 195 -7.22 -12.95 -1.31
N PRO A 196 -6.93 -12.98 0.01
CA PRO A 196 -7.11 -11.82 0.87
C PRO A 196 -6.38 -10.59 0.34
N ALA A 197 -5.19 -10.74 -0.24
CA ALA A 197 -4.44 -9.65 -0.87
C ALA A 197 -5.17 -9.02 -2.08
N ALA A 198 -5.78 -9.82 -2.95
CA ALA A 198 -6.56 -9.29 -4.06
C ALA A 198 -7.86 -8.61 -3.60
N ARG A 199 -8.49 -9.12 -2.53
CA ARG A 199 -9.65 -8.48 -1.90
C ARG A 199 -9.27 -7.17 -1.21
N LEU A 200 -8.10 -7.12 -0.57
CA LEU A 200 -7.53 -5.90 0.01
C LEU A 200 -7.33 -4.81 -1.04
N ILE A 201 -6.85 -5.15 -2.24
CA ILE A 201 -6.74 -4.18 -3.35
C ILE A 201 -8.12 -3.71 -3.83
N SER A 202 -9.08 -4.62 -4.07
CA SER A 202 -10.44 -4.25 -4.50
C SER A 202 -11.13 -3.32 -3.47
N ILE A 203 -11.03 -3.63 -2.19
CA ILE A 203 -11.55 -2.76 -1.12
C ILE A 203 -10.76 -1.46 -1.04
N GLY A 204 -9.44 -1.49 -1.25
CA GLY A 204 -8.60 -0.30 -1.36
C GLY A 204 -9.10 0.67 -2.44
N VAL A 205 -9.55 0.18 -3.58
CA VAL A 205 -10.16 1.00 -4.66
C VAL A 205 -11.46 1.65 -4.18
N ARG A 206 -12.32 0.91 -3.48
CA ARG A 206 -13.56 1.47 -2.90
C ARG A 206 -13.26 2.50 -1.81
N LEU A 207 -12.17 2.32 -1.06
CA LEU A 207 -11.64 3.29 -0.11
C LEU A 207 -10.92 4.48 -0.78
N ASP A 208 -10.68 4.43 -2.08
CA ASP A 208 -10.13 5.51 -2.90
C ASP A 208 -11.23 6.25 -3.68
N SER A 209 -12.44 6.32 -3.12
CA SER A 209 -13.62 6.91 -3.76
C SER A 209 -14.43 7.78 -2.79
N PRO A 210 -15.09 8.86 -3.27
CA PRO A 210 -16.05 9.65 -2.48
C PRO A 210 -17.36 8.90 -2.20
N LYS A 211 -17.55 7.71 -2.79
CA LYS A 211 -18.72 6.85 -2.57
C LYS A 211 -18.84 6.41 -1.11
N ASP A 212 -19.99 5.79 -0.82
CA ASP A 212 -20.34 5.31 0.51
C ASP A 212 -19.32 4.27 1.00
N PHE A 213 -19.10 4.25 2.31
CA PHE A 213 -18.08 3.39 2.91
C PHE A 213 -18.45 1.90 2.73
N PRO A 214 -17.55 1.04 2.22
CA PRO A 214 -17.85 -0.35 1.85
C PRO A 214 -17.88 -1.29 3.07
N ARG A 215 -18.82 -1.07 3.98
CA ARG A 215 -18.85 -1.72 5.30
C ARG A 215 -18.98 -3.25 5.23
N SER A 216 -19.83 -3.74 4.32
CA SER A 216 -20.09 -5.19 4.18
C SER A 216 -18.81 -5.92 3.74
N GLU A 217 -18.17 -5.38 2.71
CA GLU A 217 -16.95 -5.91 2.12
C GLU A 217 -15.79 -5.82 3.11
N MET A 218 -15.66 -4.68 3.82
CA MET A 218 -14.65 -4.50 4.87
C MET A 218 -14.78 -5.54 5.98
N ARG A 219 -16.00 -5.87 6.41
CA ARG A 219 -16.24 -6.91 7.44
C ARG A 219 -15.71 -8.27 6.99
N ASN A 220 -15.96 -8.65 5.74
CA ASN A 220 -15.51 -9.92 5.20
C ASN A 220 -13.98 -9.97 5.13
N LEU A 221 -13.35 -8.91 4.59
CA LEU A 221 -11.90 -8.84 4.52
C LEU A 221 -11.25 -8.87 5.91
N LEU A 222 -11.80 -8.16 6.90
CA LEU A 222 -11.29 -8.17 8.27
C LEU A 222 -11.20 -9.58 8.85
N ASN A 223 -12.20 -10.42 8.59
CA ASN A 223 -12.17 -11.81 9.07
C ASN A 223 -11.02 -12.62 8.47
N GLU A 224 -10.60 -12.28 7.25
CA GLU A 224 -9.50 -12.96 6.56
C GLU A 224 -8.12 -12.44 6.96
N VAL A 225 -7.99 -11.14 7.23
CA VAL A 225 -6.69 -10.50 7.44
C VAL A 225 -6.36 -10.18 8.89
N LYS A 226 -7.30 -10.28 9.83
CA LYS A 226 -7.11 -9.89 11.24
C LYS A 226 -5.93 -10.58 11.94
N THR A 227 -5.56 -11.78 11.50
CA THR A 227 -4.42 -12.53 12.07
C THR A 227 -3.09 -12.18 11.40
N ASP A 228 -3.12 -11.54 10.23
CA ASP A 228 -1.93 -11.10 9.51
C ASP A 228 -1.66 -9.62 9.82
N PHE A 229 -0.60 -9.38 10.57
CA PHE A 229 -0.27 -8.05 11.05
C PHE A 229 -0.01 -7.07 9.90
N ILE A 230 0.68 -7.49 8.83
CA ILE A 230 0.98 -6.61 7.70
C ILE A 230 -0.30 -6.29 6.93
N ALA A 231 -1.10 -7.30 6.62
CA ALA A 231 -2.35 -7.13 5.88
C ALA A 231 -3.30 -6.21 6.64
N MET A 232 -3.44 -6.42 7.96
CA MET A 232 -4.23 -5.55 8.81
C MET A 232 -3.69 -4.12 8.81
N ARG A 233 -2.37 -3.94 8.91
CA ARG A 233 -1.74 -2.62 8.90
C ARG A 233 -1.91 -1.90 7.55
N VAL A 234 -1.84 -2.61 6.43
CA VAL A 234 -2.14 -2.06 5.10
C VAL A 234 -3.60 -1.61 5.02
N LEU A 235 -4.54 -2.42 5.52
CA LEU A 235 -5.96 -2.06 5.58
C LEU A 235 -6.20 -0.79 6.43
N GLN A 236 -5.54 -0.69 7.58
CA GLN A 236 -5.62 0.48 8.45
C GLN A 236 -5.08 1.74 7.76
N MET A 237 -3.96 1.65 7.02
CA MET A 237 -3.41 2.78 6.26
C MET A 237 -4.29 3.19 5.08
N LEU A 238 -4.90 2.23 4.35
CA LEU A 238 -5.89 2.52 3.31
C LEU A 238 -7.12 3.23 3.90
N THR A 239 -7.60 2.76 5.04
CA THR A 239 -8.73 3.37 5.77
C THR A 239 -8.37 4.79 6.24
N LEU A 240 -7.17 4.97 6.79
CA LEU A 240 -6.69 6.28 7.20
C LEU A 240 -6.64 7.24 6.01
N ARG A 241 -6.09 6.80 4.88
CA ARG A 241 -6.09 7.57 3.63
C ARG A 241 -7.50 7.96 3.19
N ARG A 242 -8.50 7.07 3.28
CA ARG A 242 -9.92 7.38 3.03
C ARG A 242 -10.42 8.51 3.92
N LEU A 243 -10.11 8.49 5.22
CA LEU A 243 -10.53 9.52 6.18
C LEU A 243 -9.93 10.89 5.85
N TYR A 244 -8.66 10.92 5.41
CA TYR A 244 -8.02 12.15 4.94
C TYR A 244 -8.68 12.70 3.67
N MET A 245 -9.03 11.82 2.72
CA MET A 245 -9.40 12.25 1.37
C MET A 245 -10.88 12.57 1.19
N PHE A 246 -11.79 11.83 1.84
CA PHE A 246 -13.22 12.02 1.65
C PHE A 246 -14.03 11.90 2.95
N ARG A 247 -15.29 12.35 2.90
CA ARG A 247 -16.19 12.31 4.06
C ARG A 247 -16.55 10.88 4.43
N THR A 248 -16.66 10.62 5.73
CA THR A 248 -17.04 9.33 6.30
C THR A 248 -18.06 9.59 7.39
N SER A 249 -19.17 8.85 7.40
CA SER A 249 -20.26 9.10 8.35
C SER A 249 -19.83 8.80 9.79
N GLU A 250 -20.43 9.44 10.80
CA GLU A 250 -20.18 9.08 12.21
C GLU A 250 -20.46 7.59 12.47
N ARG A 251 -21.48 7.04 11.81
CA ARG A 251 -21.82 5.62 11.90
C ARG A 251 -20.69 4.72 11.41
N ASP A 252 -20.05 5.08 10.30
CA ASP A 252 -18.89 4.33 9.78
C ASP A 252 -17.65 4.50 10.66
N LYS A 253 -17.44 5.69 11.23
CA LYS A 253 -16.32 5.93 12.15
C LYS A 253 -16.44 5.13 13.44
N GLN A 254 -17.63 5.13 14.05
CA GLN A 254 -17.93 4.30 15.22
C GLN A 254 -17.78 2.81 14.88
N TRP A 255 -18.22 2.39 13.69
CA TRP A 255 -18.02 1.03 13.24
C TRP A 255 -16.54 0.67 13.12
N LEU A 256 -15.71 1.51 12.50
CA LEU A 256 -14.26 1.30 12.39
C LEU A 256 -13.57 1.17 13.76
N ASP A 257 -14.00 1.94 14.75
CA ASP A 257 -13.51 1.86 16.14
C ASP A 257 -13.92 0.53 16.78
N SER A 258 -15.19 0.13 16.62
CA SER A 258 -15.72 -1.14 17.14
C SER A 258 -15.06 -2.40 16.54
N GLN A 259 -14.41 -2.26 15.39
CA GLN A 259 -13.70 -3.34 14.70
C GLN A 259 -12.17 -3.23 14.88
N GLU A 260 -11.70 -2.35 15.78
CA GLU A 260 -10.28 -2.11 16.07
C GLU A 260 -9.43 -1.73 14.83
N VAL A 261 -10.08 -1.15 13.81
CA VAL A 261 -9.39 -0.70 12.60
C VAL A 261 -8.68 0.61 12.89
N LEU A 262 -9.40 1.61 13.38
CA LEU A 262 -8.85 2.92 13.75
C LEU A 262 -9.62 3.48 14.95
N GLY A 263 -8.89 3.95 15.97
CA GLY A 263 -9.51 4.49 17.19
C GLY A 263 -10.32 5.77 16.95
N ILE A 264 -11.50 5.91 17.57
CA ILE A 264 -12.43 7.03 17.30
C ILE A 264 -11.79 8.41 17.53
N LYS A 265 -10.92 8.54 18.55
CA LYS A 265 -10.17 9.77 18.84
C LYS A 265 -9.28 10.18 17.67
N MET A 266 -8.62 9.21 17.04
CA MET A 266 -7.78 9.44 15.86
C MET A 266 -8.63 9.89 14.68
N GLN A 267 -9.77 9.25 14.46
CA GLN A 267 -10.67 9.59 13.36
C GLN A 267 -11.25 11.01 13.51
N HIS A 268 -11.65 11.39 14.72
CA HIS A 268 -12.12 12.76 15.02
C HIS A 268 -11.00 13.78 14.88
N ALA A 269 -9.76 13.46 15.27
CA ALA A 269 -8.62 14.34 15.07
C ALA A 269 -8.34 14.61 13.58
N VAL A 270 -8.49 13.60 12.72
CA VAL A 270 -8.49 13.79 11.25
C VAL A 270 -9.61 14.74 10.88
N ASP A 271 -10.86 14.44 11.22
CA ASP A 271 -12.02 15.24 10.79
C ASP A 271 -11.98 16.71 11.21
N MET A 272 -11.55 17.00 12.44
CA MET A 272 -11.43 18.38 12.93
C MET A 272 -10.48 19.21 12.06
N ARG A 273 -9.37 18.62 11.59
CA ARG A 273 -8.40 19.33 10.75
C ARG A 273 -8.78 19.34 9.27
N THR A 274 -9.51 18.33 8.83
CA THR A 274 -9.83 18.10 7.40
C THR A 274 -11.21 18.61 6.98
N ARG A 275 -12.04 19.14 7.90
CA ARG A 275 -13.47 19.46 7.69
C ARG A 275 -13.79 20.30 6.45
N GLY A 276 -12.94 21.27 6.11
CA GLY A 276 -13.16 22.20 5.00
C GLY A 276 -12.71 21.71 3.62
N THR A 277 -11.92 20.63 3.54
CA THR A 277 -11.13 20.30 2.33
C THR A 277 -11.45 18.93 1.73
N LYS A 278 -12.43 18.21 2.32
CA LYS A 278 -12.89 16.90 1.84
C LYS A 278 -13.77 17.04 0.60
N LEU A 279 -13.58 16.12 -0.36
CA LEU A 279 -14.43 16.03 -1.55
C LEU A 279 -15.87 15.67 -1.17
N LEU A 280 -16.82 16.31 -1.86
CA LEU A 280 -18.24 16.03 -1.75
C LEU A 280 -18.65 14.96 -2.76
N LYS A 281 -19.70 14.19 -2.43
CA LYS A 281 -20.42 13.35 -3.39
C LYS A 281 -21.01 14.32 -4.43
N LYS A 282 -20.48 14.32 -5.66
CA LYS A 282 -21.15 14.97 -6.80
C LYS A 282 -22.23 14.04 -7.30
#